data_AF-A0A1C7N0A4-F1
#
_entry.id   AF-A0A1C7N0A4-F1
#
_cell.length_a   1.000
_cell.length_b   1.000
_cell.length_c   1.000
_cell.angle_alpha   90.00
_cell.angle_beta   90.00
_cell.angle_gamma   90.00
#
_symmetry.space_group_name_H-M   'P 1'
#
loop_
_entity.id
_entity.type
_entity.pdbx_description
1 polymer ?
#
loop_
_entity_poly.entity_id
_entity_poly.type
_entity_poly.pdbx_seq_one_letter_code
_entity_poly.pdbx_strand_id
1 'polypeptide(L)'
;VYDRNHKSIALIRKPMKVIGGICYRPFDPQEFAEIVFCAIASTEQVKGYGSFLMNHLKDYVSEHTNIKHYLTYADNYATGYFKKQGFTTEITLDKRKWVGYIKDYEGGTIMQCTTVPKVKYLQVHDLLQIQRKAVYEKMKEYSKSHIVYPGIQMPMNEEGKRSIDPYKVPGVKEAGWTPEMDALSNKPRHAPHYNQMRHLVSELRSNPHSWPFLEAVNADEVTDYYDVITNPMDLTTLEQNVETDVYHTMDEFIRDVLRMFENCRIYNGEATNYARCANRLERYFKERLRVWTNGEETPH
;
A
#
# COMPACT_ATOMS: atom_id res chain seq x y z
N VAL A 1 20.03 -9.31 -36.97
CA VAL A 1 19.27 -9.01 -38.21
C VAL A 1 18.31 -7.89 -37.89
N TYR A 2 18.44 -6.73 -38.53
CA TYR A 2 17.53 -5.60 -38.31
C TYR A 2 16.27 -5.79 -39.16
N ASP A 3 15.10 -5.77 -38.52
CA ASP A 3 13.82 -5.90 -39.19
C ASP A 3 13.32 -4.50 -39.62
N ARG A 4 12.87 -4.38 -40.88
CA ARG A 4 12.34 -3.13 -41.44
C ARG A 4 10.98 -2.75 -40.87
N ASN A 5 10.27 -3.69 -40.25
CA ASN A 5 8.96 -3.45 -39.64
C ASN A 5 9.05 -2.85 -38.23
N HIS A 6 10.26 -2.78 -37.65
CA HIS A 6 10.47 -2.18 -36.34
C HIS A 6 10.92 -0.74 -36.49
N LYS A 7 10.35 0.14 -35.66
CA LYS A 7 10.72 1.56 -35.55
C LYS A 7 11.38 1.79 -34.20
N SER A 8 12.38 2.66 -34.18
CA SER A 8 13.10 2.99 -32.95
C SER A 8 13.15 4.49 -32.73
N ILE A 9 12.85 4.92 -31.50
CA ILE A 9 13.13 6.26 -31.03
C ILE A 9 14.35 6.20 -30.11
N ALA A 10 15.36 7.03 -30.38
CA ALA A 10 16.60 7.06 -29.63
C ALA A 10 16.81 8.44 -29.00
N LEU A 11 17.23 8.45 -27.74
CA LEU A 11 17.64 9.65 -27.03
C LEU A 11 19.16 9.82 -27.21
N ILE A 12 19.58 10.89 -27.88
CA ILE A 12 20.98 11.14 -28.25
C ILE A 12 21.50 12.38 -27.54
N ARG A 13 22.64 12.27 -26.85
CA ARG A 13 23.44 13.40 -26.35
C ARG A 13 24.48 13.78 -27.40
N LYS A 14 24.64 15.08 -27.68
CA LYS A 14 25.76 15.55 -28.52
C LYS A 14 27.10 15.15 -27.87
N PRO A 15 28.11 14.70 -28.65
CA PRO A 15 28.22 14.74 -30.11
C PRO A 15 27.78 13.47 -30.86
N MET A 16 26.98 12.56 -30.27
CA MET A 16 26.30 11.36 -30.85
C MET A 16 26.31 10.14 -29.88
N LYS A 17 26.21 10.38 -28.57
CA LYS A 17 26.15 9.34 -27.56
C LYS A 17 24.69 8.93 -27.30
N VAL A 18 24.34 7.68 -27.54
CA VAL A 18 23.01 7.13 -27.24
C VAL A 18 22.86 6.99 -25.72
N ILE A 19 21.84 7.64 -25.16
CA ILE A 19 21.48 7.56 -23.74
C ILE A 19 20.45 6.45 -23.50
N GLY A 20 19.54 6.25 -24.44
CA GLY A 20 18.48 5.26 -24.33
C GLY A 20 17.64 5.20 -25.59
N GLY A 21 16.74 4.23 -25.66
CA GLY A 21 15.87 4.05 -26.82
C GLY A 21 14.67 3.16 -26.53
N ILE A 22 13.62 3.35 -27.32
CA ILE A 22 12.47 2.45 -27.40
C ILE A 22 12.37 1.93 -28.82
N CYS A 23 12.36 0.60 -28.96
CA CYS A 23 12.05 -0.09 -30.19
C CYS A 23 10.61 -0.61 -30.11
N TYR A 24 9.79 -0.23 -31.08
CA TYR A 24 8.39 -0.63 -31.16
C TYR A 24 8.04 -1.10 -32.58
N ARG A 25 7.06 -1.97 -32.66
CA ARG A 25 6.49 -2.48 -33.91
C ARG A 25 5.04 -1.99 -34.04
N PRO A 26 4.76 -1.07 -34.98
CA PRO A 26 3.40 -0.58 -35.19
C PRO A 26 2.55 -1.60 -35.96
N PHE A 27 1.31 -1.78 -35.53
CA PHE A 27 0.26 -2.54 -36.22
C PHE A 27 -0.91 -1.61 -36.51
N ASP A 28 -0.74 -0.75 -37.53
CA ASP A 28 -1.71 0.31 -37.86
C ASP A 28 -3.15 -0.22 -38.10
N PRO A 29 -3.38 -1.34 -38.82
CA PRO A 29 -4.73 -1.88 -39.05
C PRO A 29 -5.43 -2.36 -37.76
N GLN A 30 -4.65 -2.77 -36.77
CA GLN A 30 -5.15 -3.29 -35.49
C GLN A 30 -5.19 -2.22 -34.39
N GLU A 31 -4.78 -0.98 -34.70
CA GLU A 31 -4.73 0.18 -33.80
C GLU A 31 -3.84 -0.02 -32.54
N PHE A 32 -2.85 -0.92 -32.60
CA PHE A 32 -1.90 -1.14 -31.49
C PHE A 32 -0.44 -1.12 -31.93
N ALA A 33 0.47 -0.93 -30.98
CA ALA A 33 1.90 -1.13 -31.18
C ALA A 33 2.49 -2.03 -30.10
N GLU A 34 3.40 -2.91 -30.49
CA GLU A 34 4.19 -3.73 -29.58
C GLU A 34 5.46 -2.97 -29.21
N ILE A 35 5.72 -2.75 -27.92
CA ILE A 35 7.01 -2.25 -27.44
C ILE A 35 7.89 -3.47 -27.18
N VAL A 36 8.93 -3.62 -28.01
CA VAL A 36 9.82 -4.78 -27.98
C VAL A 36 11.00 -4.55 -27.04
N PHE A 37 11.59 -3.36 -27.09
CA PHE A 37 12.70 -2.99 -26.22
C PHE A 37 12.51 -1.59 -25.68
N CYS A 38 12.76 -1.41 -24.39
CA CYS A 38 12.83 -0.10 -23.75
C CYS A 38 14.03 -0.12 -22.81
N ALA A 39 15.09 0.61 -23.15
CA ALA A 39 16.32 0.61 -22.36
C ALA A 39 16.93 2.01 -22.25
N ILE A 40 17.52 2.27 -21.09
CA ILE A 40 18.27 3.49 -20.79
C ILE A 40 19.61 3.06 -20.20
N ALA A 41 20.67 3.73 -20.61
CA ALA A 41 22.02 3.55 -20.09
C ALA A 41 22.00 3.63 -18.56
N SER A 42 22.61 2.65 -17.89
CA SER A 42 22.64 2.52 -16.42
C SER A 42 23.10 3.80 -15.71
N THR A 43 24.08 4.50 -16.30
CA THR A 43 24.61 5.78 -15.78
C THR A 43 23.61 6.92 -15.74
N GLU A 44 22.51 6.82 -16.48
CA GLU A 44 21.49 7.85 -16.65
C GLU A 44 20.09 7.36 -16.24
N GLN A 45 20.00 6.18 -15.63
CA GLN A 45 18.76 5.70 -15.01
C GLN A 45 18.37 6.63 -13.85
N VAL A 46 17.07 6.69 -13.53
CA VAL A 46 16.47 7.54 -12.46
C VAL A 46 16.39 9.04 -12.75
N LYS A 47 17.07 9.59 -13.76
CA LYS A 47 16.98 11.03 -14.14
C LYS A 47 15.74 11.43 -14.93
N GLY A 48 14.72 10.57 -14.99
CA GLY A 48 13.46 10.85 -15.70
C GLY A 48 13.51 10.72 -17.22
N TYR A 49 14.66 10.39 -17.83
CA TYR A 49 14.79 10.19 -19.28
C TYR A 49 13.84 9.13 -19.85
N GLY A 50 13.47 8.13 -19.04
CA GLY A 50 12.51 7.10 -19.46
C GLY A 50 11.11 7.62 -19.61
N SER A 51 10.63 8.43 -18.67
CA SER A 51 9.33 9.09 -18.79
C SER A 51 9.32 10.05 -19.98
N PHE A 52 10.41 10.80 -20.16
CA PHE A 52 10.58 11.72 -21.28
C PHE A 52 10.51 11.01 -22.63
N LEU A 53 11.23 9.90 -22.79
CA LEU A 53 11.25 9.11 -24.02
C LEU A 53 9.88 8.49 -24.33
N MET A 54 9.18 8.00 -23.29
CA MET A 54 7.83 7.45 -23.44
C MET A 54 6.81 8.53 -23.83
N ASN A 55 6.89 9.72 -23.25
CA ASN A 55 6.01 10.85 -23.62
C ASN A 55 6.24 11.27 -25.07
N HIS A 56 7.50 11.36 -25.51
CA HIS A 56 7.83 11.62 -26.91
C HIS A 56 7.30 10.53 -27.85
N LEU A 57 7.39 9.25 -27.46
CA LEU A 57 6.84 8.15 -28.24
C LEU A 57 5.32 8.29 -28.39
N LYS A 58 4.61 8.52 -27.29
CA LYS A 58 3.14 8.63 -27.27
C LYS A 58 2.66 9.79 -28.14
N ASP A 59 3.28 10.96 -28.00
CA ASP A 59 2.91 12.14 -28.80
C ASP A 59 3.23 11.91 -30.29
N TYR A 60 4.42 11.39 -30.60
CA TYR A 60 4.83 11.12 -31.99
C TYR A 60 3.89 10.13 -32.68
N VAL A 61 3.59 9.00 -32.03
CA VAL A 61 2.73 7.96 -32.59
C VAL A 61 1.28 8.46 -32.70
N SER A 62 0.78 9.21 -31.73
CA SER A 62 -0.58 9.78 -31.76
C SER A 62 -0.77 10.83 -32.86
N GLU A 63 0.29 11.56 -33.24
CA GLU A 63 0.24 12.56 -34.31
C GLU A 63 0.35 11.95 -35.71
N HIS A 64 1.07 10.83 -35.86
CA HIS A 64 1.40 10.25 -37.17
C HIS A 64 0.61 8.98 -37.52
N THR A 65 -0.06 8.35 -36.55
CA THR A 65 -0.76 7.07 -36.72
C THR A 65 -2.06 7.05 -35.91
N ASN A 66 -2.95 6.10 -36.21
CA ASN A 66 -4.18 5.87 -35.44
C ASN A 66 -4.00 4.80 -34.34
N ILE A 67 -2.77 4.61 -33.84
CA ILE A 67 -2.48 3.65 -32.77
C ILE A 67 -2.99 4.21 -31.44
N LYS A 68 -3.81 3.42 -30.74
CA LYS A 68 -4.44 3.79 -29.45
C LYS A 68 -3.92 2.96 -28.29
N HIS A 69 -3.36 1.79 -28.58
CA HIS A 69 -2.94 0.82 -27.58
C HIS A 69 -1.47 0.47 -27.73
N TYR A 70 -0.77 0.37 -26.61
CA TYR A 70 0.57 -0.20 -26.54
C TYR A 70 0.54 -1.48 -25.74
N LEU A 71 1.16 -2.53 -26.27
CA LEU A 71 1.37 -3.79 -25.59
C LEU A 71 2.87 -4.00 -25.39
N THR A 72 3.24 -4.53 -24.23
CA THR A 72 4.64 -4.83 -23.90
C THR A 72 4.70 -6.05 -22.99
N TYR A 73 5.73 -6.87 -23.17
CA TYR A 73 6.13 -7.84 -22.16
C TYR A 73 7.18 -7.17 -21.26
N ALA A 74 6.82 -6.93 -20.00
CA ALA A 74 7.69 -6.29 -19.03
C ALA A 74 8.31 -7.33 -18.10
N ASP A 75 9.63 -7.27 -17.95
CA ASP A 75 10.34 -8.01 -16.90
C ASP A 75 9.93 -7.53 -15.51
N ASN A 76 10.11 -8.37 -14.49
CA ASN A 76 9.73 -8.08 -13.10
C ASN A 76 10.29 -6.74 -12.59
N TYR A 77 11.51 -6.37 -13.00
CA TYR A 77 12.16 -5.10 -12.64
C TYR A 77 11.57 -3.86 -13.36
N ALA A 78 10.93 -4.06 -14.51
CA ALA A 78 10.39 -2.98 -15.33
C ALA A 78 8.89 -2.70 -15.10
N THR A 79 8.17 -3.64 -14.47
CA THR A 79 6.72 -3.51 -14.19
C THR A 79 6.38 -2.19 -13.49
N GLY A 80 7.16 -1.78 -12.49
CA GLY A 80 6.97 -0.52 -11.76
C GLY A 80 7.16 0.72 -12.64
N TYR A 81 8.08 0.69 -13.59
CA TYR A 81 8.27 1.77 -14.57
C TYR A 81 7.05 1.86 -15.50
N PHE A 82 6.62 0.74 -16.09
CA PHE A 82 5.48 0.71 -17.00
C PHE A 82 4.18 1.14 -16.30
N LYS A 83 3.95 0.71 -15.04
CA LYS A 83 2.81 1.19 -14.24
C LYS A 83 2.79 2.72 -14.12
N LYS A 84 3.94 3.35 -13.85
CA LYS A 84 4.05 4.82 -13.79
C LYS A 84 3.79 5.51 -15.13
N GLN A 85 4.01 4.81 -16.24
CA GLN A 85 3.68 5.31 -17.59
C GLN A 85 2.23 5.02 -18.00
N GLY A 86 1.38 4.52 -17.09
CA GLY A 86 -0.02 4.22 -17.39
C GLY A 86 -0.23 2.87 -18.08
N PHE A 87 0.68 1.92 -17.90
CA PHE A 87 0.43 0.52 -18.28
C PHE A 87 -0.25 -0.23 -17.13
N THR A 88 -1.17 -1.10 -17.48
CA THR A 88 -1.88 -2.01 -16.57
C THR A 88 -1.66 -3.46 -17.00
N THR A 89 -1.77 -4.38 -16.06
CA THR A 89 -1.77 -5.83 -16.33
C THR A 89 -3.12 -6.31 -16.87
N GLU A 90 -4.16 -5.48 -16.78
CA GLU A 90 -5.48 -5.79 -17.31
C GLU A 90 -5.56 -5.43 -18.80
N ILE A 91 -5.55 -6.46 -19.66
CA ILE A 91 -5.62 -6.28 -21.11
C ILE A 91 -7.09 -6.16 -21.52
N THR A 92 -7.52 -4.94 -21.88
CA THR A 92 -8.87 -4.64 -22.36
C THR A 92 -9.01 -4.80 -23.87
N LEU A 93 -7.89 -4.87 -24.61
CA LEU A 93 -7.90 -5.09 -26.05
C LEU A 93 -8.33 -6.53 -26.38
N ASP A 94 -9.24 -6.68 -27.35
CA ASP A 94 -9.72 -7.99 -27.81
C ASP A 94 -8.53 -8.89 -28.19
N LYS A 95 -8.48 -10.08 -27.58
CA LYS A 95 -7.45 -11.10 -27.80
C LYS A 95 -7.25 -11.39 -29.29
N ARG A 96 -8.31 -11.35 -30.10
CA ARG A 96 -8.22 -11.58 -31.55
C ARG A 96 -7.33 -10.57 -32.30
N LYS A 97 -7.16 -9.37 -31.74
CA LYS A 97 -6.35 -8.31 -32.36
C LYS A 97 -4.85 -8.49 -32.14
N TRP A 98 -4.43 -9.13 -31.04
CA TRP A 98 -3.02 -9.16 -30.63
C TRP A 98 -2.43 -10.55 -30.42
N VAL A 99 -3.25 -11.55 -30.08
CA VAL A 99 -2.79 -12.94 -29.88
C VAL A 99 -2.25 -13.47 -31.21
N GLY A 100 -1.00 -13.95 -31.19
CA GLY A 100 -0.28 -14.44 -32.37
C GLY A 100 0.42 -13.37 -33.22
N TYR A 101 0.24 -12.09 -32.91
CA TYR A 101 0.95 -10.98 -33.58
C TYR A 101 2.18 -10.50 -32.80
N ILE A 102 2.08 -10.53 -31.47
CA ILE A 102 3.18 -10.17 -30.56
C ILE A 102 3.98 -11.40 -30.16
N LYS A 103 5.24 -11.21 -29.77
CA LYS A 103 6.10 -12.31 -29.32
C LYS A 103 5.83 -12.63 -27.85
N ASP A 104 5.56 -13.89 -27.54
CA ASP A 104 5.46 -14.36 -26.15
C ASP A 104 6.85 -14.60 -25.57
N TYR A 105 7.19 -13.85 -24.52
CA TYR A 105 8.46 -13.98 -23.80
C TYR A 105 8.23 -14.73 -22.49
N GLU A 106 8.92 -15.85 -22.31
CA GLU A 106 8.89 -16.60 -21.04
C GLU A 106 9.43 -15.73 -19.90
N GLY A 107 8.65 -15.59 -18.82
CA GLY A 107 9.01 -14.80 -17.64
C GLY A 107 8.63 -13.31 -17.70
N GLY A 108 8.05 -12.84 -18.81
CA GLY A 108 7.54 -11.47 -18.93
C GLY A 108 6.08 -11.34 -18.48
N THR A 109 5.73 -10.23 -17.83
CA THR A 109 4.33 -9.87 -17.56
C THR A 109 3.79 -9.03 -18.71
N ILE A 110 2.72 -9.47 -19.37
CA ILE A 110 2.06 -8.66 -20.40
C ILE A 110 1.40 -7.43 -19.76
N MET A 111 1.60 -6.27 -20.37
CA MET A 111 1.00 -5.02 -19.92
C MET A 111 0.45 -4.21 -21.10
N GLN A 112 -0.69 -3.56 -20.89
CA GLN A 112 -1.36 -2.68 -21.85
C GLN A 112 -1.34 -1.23 -21.37
N CYS A 113 -1.03 -0.30 -22.28
CA CYS A 113 -1.30 1.13 -22.10
C CYS A 113 -2.28 1.61 -23.17
N THR A 114 -3.34 2.30 -22.75
CA THR A 114 -4.28 2.96 -23.66
C THR A 114 -3.98 4.45 -23.65
N THR A 115 -3.75 5.04 -24.83
CA THR A 115 -3.54 6.49 -24.94
C THR A 115 -4.83 7.25 -24.68
N VAL A 116 -4.70 8.39 -24.02
CA VAL A 116 -5.82 9.29 -23.76
C VAL A 116 -5.95 10.22 -24.96
N PRO A 117 -7.13 10.28 -25.61
CA PRO A 117 -7.32 11.14 -26.78
C PRO A 117 -7.16 12.62 -26.38
N LYS A 118 -6.60 13.43 -27.30
CA LYS A 118 -6.43 14.89 -27.15
C LYS A 118 -5.46 15.36 -26.06
N VAL A 119 -4.72 14.45 -25.41
CA VAL A 119 -3.68 14.81 -24.43
C VAL A 119 -2.32 14.82 -25.09
N LYS A 120 -1.57 15.93 -24.92
CA LYS A 120 -0.15 16.00 -25.25
C LYS A 120 0.68 15.61 -24.03
N TYR A 121 1.29 14.43 -24.06
CA TYR A 121 2.04 13.86 -22.96
C TYR A 121 3.28 14.68 -22.60
N LEU A 122 3.90 15.38 -23.57
CA LEU A 122 5.00 16.31 -23.28
C LEU A 122 4.59 17.51 -22.42
N GLN A 123 3.33 17.92 -22.48
CA GLN A 123 2.77 19.05 -21.74
C GLN A 123 1.88 18.61 -20.57
N VAL A 124 1.91 17.32 -20.22
CA VAL A 124 1.01 16.76 -19.20
C VAL A 124 1.21 17.42 -17.84
N HIS A 125 2.44 17.84 -17.52
CA HIS A 125 2.74 18.51 -16.26
C HIS A 125 2.04 19.87 -16.17
N ASP A 126 2.16 20.69 -17.21
CA ASP A 126 1.52 22.01 -17.28
C ASP A 126 0.00 21.88 -17.29
N LEU A 127 -0.52 20.89 -18.05
CA LEU A 127 -1.96 20.61 -18.10
C LEU A 127 -2.52 20.25 -16.71
N LEU A 128 -1.84 19.36 -15.97
CA LEU A 128 -2.23 18.96 -14.63
C LEU A 128 -2.15 20.13 -13.64
N GLN A 129 -1.15 21.00 -13.77
CA GLN A 129 -1.05 22.21 -12.96
C GLN A 129 -2.22 23.16 -13.23
N ILE A 130 -2.57 23.39 -14.49
CA ILE A 130 -3.71 24.24 -14.88
C ILE A 130 -5.02 23.66 -14.35
N GLN A 131 -5.24 22.35 -14.50
CA GLN A 131 -6.43 21.68 -13.98
C GLN A 131 -6.52 21.77 -12.45
N ARG A 132 -5.42 21.50 -11.75
CA ARG A 132 -5.36 21.62 -10.29
C ARG A 132 -5.64 23.05 -9.85
N LYS A 133 -5.10 24.05 -10.54
CA LYS A 133 -5.35 25.46 -10.27
C LYS A 133 -6.83 25.81 -10.46
N ALA A 134 -7.45 25.39 -11.57
CA ALA A 134 -8.87 25.63 -11.84
C ALA A 134 -9.78 25.00 -10.76
N VAL A 135 -9.48 23.76 -10.34
CA VAL A 135 -10.20 23.10 -9.24
C VAL A 135 -10.02 23.89 -7.94
N TYR A 136 -8.80 24.33 -7.64
CA TYR A 136 -8.52 25.09 -6.42
C TYR A 136 -9.21 26.46 -6.41
N GLU A 137 -9.25 27.15 -7.55
CA GLU A 137 -9.99 28.41 -7.71
C GLU A 137 -11.48 28.20 -7.49
N LYS A 138 -12.06 27.13 -8.07
CA LYS A 138 -13.47 26.80 -7.84
C LYS A 138 -13.75 26.41 -6.40
N MET A 139 -12.84 25.66 -5.77
CA MET A 139 -12.93 25.32 -4.35
C MET A 139 -12.88 26.54 -3.46
N LYS A 140 -12.06 27.57 -3.78
CA LYS A 140 -12.00 28.82 -3.01
C LYS A 140 -13.32 29.59 -2.98
N GLU A 141 -14.16 29.48 -4.01
CA GLU A 141 -15.48 30.12 -4.01
C GLU A 141 -16.41 29.56 -2.93
N TYR A 142 -16.27 28.27 -2.59
CA TYR A 142 -17.13 27.60 -1.60
C TYR A 142 -16.43 27.38 -0.26
N SER A 143 -15.12 27.17 -0.28
CA SER A 143 -14.33 26.83 0.90
C SER A 143 -13.71 28.08 1.51
N LYS A 144 -13.98 28.30 2.79
CA LYS A 144 -13.31 29.32 3.62
C LYS A 144 -11.96 28.84 4.17
N SER A 145 -11.50 27.63 3.85
CA SER A 145 -10.27 27.06 4.40
C SER A 145 -9.00 27.80 3.98
N HIS A 146 -9.07 28.64 2.95
CA HIS A 146 -7.97 29.49 2.51
C HIS A 146 -7.85 30.80 3.30
N ILE A 147 -8.78 31.08 4.22
CA ILE A 147 -8.77 32.25 5.10
C ILE A 147 -7.82 31.94 6.27
N VAL A 148 -6.74 32.71 6.37
CA VAL A 148 -5.84 32.66 7.53
C VAL A 148 -6.38 33.60 8.59
N TYR A 149 -6.89 33.03 9.68
CA TYR A 149 -7.35 33.80 10.83
C TYR A 149 -6.16 34.26 11.69
N PRO A 150 -6.27 35.40 12.38
CA PRO A 150 -5.24 35.83 13.33
C PRO A 150 -5.03 34.78 14.43
N GLY A 151 -3.82 34.71 14.96
CA GLY A 151 -3.49 33.78 16.05
C GLY A 151 -4.40 33.99 17.26
N ILE A 152 -4.88 32.89 17.84
CA ILE A 152 -5.80 32.91 18.98
C ILE A 152 -5.00 33.25 20.25
N GLN A 153 -5.38 34.34 20.92
CA GLN A 153 -4.90 34.60 22.28
C GLN A 153 -5.70 33.73 23.25
N MET A 154 -5.05 32.72 23.82
CA MET A 154 -5.69 31.81 24.77
C MET A 154 -5.66 32.43 26.18
N PRO A 155 -6.82 32.81 26.76
CA PRO A 155 -6.84 33.28 28.13
C PRO A 155 -6.46 32.14 29.09
N MET A 156 -5.88 32.53 30.22
CA MET A 156 -5.46 31.60 31.28
C MET A 156 -6.59 31.53 32.31
N ASN A 157 -7.09 30.32 32.58
CA ASN A 157 -8.11 30.09 33.59
C ASN A 157 -7.51 30.24 35.00
N GLU A 158 -8.36 30.31 36.03
CA GLU A 158 -7.95 30.43 37.44
C GLU A 158 -7.01 29.31 37.91
N GLU A 159 -7.04 28.14 37.26
CA GLU A 159 -6.14 26.99 37.49
C GLU A 159 -4.80 27.08 36.74
N GLY A 160 -4.51 28.19 36.08
CA GLY A 160 -3.28 28.39 35.30
C GLY A 160 -3.24 27.67 33.94
N LYS A 161 -4.33 26.99 33.55
CA LYS A 161 -4.44 26.32 32.24
C LYS A 161 -4.94 27.30 31.17
N ARG A 162 -4.31 27.28 30.00
CA ARG A 162 -4.78 28.00 28.81
C ARG A 162 -5.98 27.26 28.23
N SER A 163 -7.15 27.88 28.22
CA SER A 163 -8.36 27.30 27.64
C SER A 163 -9.19 28.39 26.96
N ILE A 164 -9.77 28.06 25.81
CA ILE A 164 -10.71 28.92 25.11
C ILE A 164 -11.92 28.08 24.71
N ASP A 165 -13.10 28.65 24.87
CA ASP A 165 -14.34 28.05 24.39
C ASP A 165 -14.27 27.92 22.85
N PRO A 166 -14.35 26.70 22.28
CA PRO A 166 -14.28 26.46 20.84
C PRO A 166 -15.31 27.27 20.03
N TYR A 167 -16.46 27.61 20.61
CA TYR A 167 -17.47 28.43 19.94
C TYR A 167 -17.05 29.89 19.75
N LYS A 168 -16.08 30.37 20.53
CA LYS A 168 -15.53 31.73 20.44
C LYS A 168 -14.43 31.84 19.39
N VAL A 169 -13.99 30.73 18.80
CA VAL A 169 -12.94 30.71 17.77
C VAL A 169 -13.57 30.91 16.39
N PRO A 170 -13.26 32.03 15.68
CA PRO A 170 -13.66 32.21 14.30
C PRO A 170 -13.14 31.07 13.43
N GLY A 171 -14.00 30.45 12.62
CA GLY A 171 -13.68 29.28 11.81
C GLY A 171 -14.13 27.94 12.38
N VAL A 172 -14.11 27.74 13.71
CA VAL A 172 -14.56 26.47 14.35
C VAL A 172 -16.08 26.32 14.25
N LYS A 173 -16.81 27.38 14.61
CA LYS A 173 -18.28 27.43 14.45
C LYS A 173 -18.72 27.34 12.97
N GLU A 174 -17.95 27.95 12.06
CA GLU A 174 -18.24 27.94 10.63
C GLU A 174 -17.96 26.57 9.97
N ALA A 175 -17.02 25.81 10.53
CA ALA A 175 -16.70 24.46 10.08
C ALA A 175 -17.73 23.40 10.54
N GLY A 176 -18.78 23.80 11.28
CA GLY A 176 -19.80 22.89 11.78
C GLY A 176 -19.35 22.02 12.95
N TRP A 177 -18.37 22.50 13.74
CA TRP A 177 -17.90 21.80 14.92
C TRP A 177 -19.02 21.63 15.96
N THR A 178 -19.08 20.44 16.57
CA THR A 178 -19.99 20.16 17.67
C THR A 178 -19.24 19.57 18.87
N PRO A 179 -19.75 19.70 20.10
CA PRO A 179 -19.11 19.14 21.29
C PRO A 179 -18.96 17.62 21.22
N GLU A 180 -19.86 16.94 20.50
CA GLU A 180 -19.78 15.50 20.26
C GLU A 180 -18.58 15.13 19.38
N MET A 181 -18.19 15.97 18.43
CA MET A 181 -16.99 15.76 17.60
C MET A 181 -15.72 15.85 18.45
N ASP A 182 -15.68 16.76 19.42
CA ASP A 182 -14.57 16.89 20.37
C ASP A 182 -14.51 15.73 21.35
N ALA A 183 -15.66 15.30 21.89
CA ALA A 183 -15.74 14.10 22.73
C ALA A 183 -15.27 12.83 21.98
N LEU A 184 -15.56 12.73 20.68
CA LEU A 184 -15.08 11.63 19.83
C LEU A 184 -13.57 11.71 19.59
N SER A 185 -13.03 12.91 19.34
CA SER A 185 -11.60 13.13 19.14
C SER A 185 -10.78 12.94 20.41
N ASN A 186 -11.38 13.24 21.56
CA ASN A 186 -10.78 13.09 22.90
C ASN A 186 -11.10 11.72 23.53
N LYS A 187 -11.70 10.78 22.81
CA LYS A 187 -11.78 9.40 23.28
C LYS A 187 -10.35 8.92 23.61
N PRO A 188 -10.15 8.24 24.74
CA PRO A 188 -8.85 7.69 25.08
C PRO A 188 -8.37 6.88 23.89
N ARG A 189 -7.26 7.29 23.29
CA ARG A 189 -6.60 6.48 22.28
C ARG A 189 -6.12 5.22 22.97
N HIS A 190 -6.40 4.07 22.37
CA HIS A 190 -5.83 2.81 22.83
C HIS A 190 -4.32 2.92 23.01
N ALA A 191 -3.77 2.05 23.86
CA ALA A 191 -2.34 2.01 24.13
C ALA A 191 -1.51 1.91 22.84
N PRO A 192 -0.25 2.39 22.84
CA PRO A 192 0.67 2.18 21.74
C PRO A 192 0.68 0.71 21.31
N HIS A 193 0.72 0.48 20.00
CA HIS A 193 0.67 -0.84 19.39
C HIS A 193 -0.66 -1.62 19.43
N TYR A 194 -1.77 -1.03 19.90
CA TYR A 194 -3.10 -1.66 19.90
C TYR A 194 -3.48 -2.31 18.57
N ASN A 195 -3.35 -1.57 17.46
CA ASN A 195 -3.70 -2.08 16.14
C ASN A 195 -2.83 -3.28 15.73
N GLN A 196 -1.54 -3.27 16.09
CA GLN A 196 -0.64 -4.38 15.84
C GLN A 196 -1.03 -5.62 16.66
N MET A 197 -1.31 -5.45 17.95
CA MET A 197 -1.75 -6.54 18.83
C MET A 197 -3.05 -7.14 18.29
N ARG A 198 -4.08 -6.31 18.01
CA ARG A 198 -5.36 -6.73 17.45
C ARG A 198 -5.21 -7.51 16.13
N HIS A 199 -4.33 -7.04 15.24
CA HIS A 199 -4.04 -7.72 13.99
C HIS A 199 -3.40 -9.10 14.23
N LEU A 200 -2.41 -9.18 15.13
CA LEU A 200 -1.76 -10.45 15.48
C LEU A 200 -2.76 -11.45 16.06
N VAL A 201 -3.67 -11.02 16.94
CA VAL A 201 -4.73 -11.89 17.46
C VAL A 201 -5.60 -12.45 16.34
N SER A 202 -6.07 -11.58 15.42
CA SER A 202 -6.89 -11.99 14.28
C SER A 202 -6.20 -13.01 13.38
N GLU A 203 -4.90 -12.82 13.12
CA GLU A 203 -4.10 -13.77 12.34
C GLU A 203 -3.90 -15.10 13.06
N LEU A 204 -3.70 -15.09 14.38
CA LEU A 204 -3.58 -16.32 15.17
C LEU A 204 -4.89 -17.09 15.18
N ARG A 205 -6.03 -16.43 15.40
CA ARG A 205 -7.37 -17.05 15.37
C ARG A 205 -7.66 -17.71 14.02
N SER A 206 -7.29 -17.05 12.93
CA SER A 206 -7.54 -17.53 11.55
C SER A 206 -6.60 -18.67 11.11
N ASN A 207 -5.58 -19.01 11.90
CA ASN A 207 -4.62 -20.05 11.54
C ASN A 207 -5.24 -21.46 11.69
N PRO A 208 -5.06 -22.40 10.75
CA PRO A 208 -5.59 -23.76 10.87
C PRO A 208 -5.14 -24.55 12.11
N HIS A 209 -4.05 -24.13 12.76
CA HIS A 209 -3.52 -24.75 13.98
C HIS A 209 -3.99 -24.07 15.28
N SER A 210 -4.92 -23.11 15.19
CA SER A 210 -5.45 -22.35 16.34
C SER A 210 -6.54 -23.06 17.12
N TRP A 211 -7.15 -24.10 16.55
CA TRP A 211 -8.35 -24.75 17.11
C TRP A 211 -8.26 -25.15 18.60
N PRO A 212 -7.10 -25.56 19.19
CA PRO A 212 -7.05 -25.87 20.62
C PRO A 212 -7.00 -24.65 21.55
N PHE A 213 -6.80 -23.45 20.98
CA PHE A 213 -6.51 -22.22 21.71
C PHE A 213 -7.63 -21.18 21.55
N LEU A 214 -8.71 -21.50 20.83
CA LEU A 214 -9.75 -20.53 20.50
C LEU A 214 -10.53 -20.08 21.75
N GLU A 215 -10.74 -21.00 22.69
CA GLU A 215 -11.51 -20.78 23.92
C GLU A 215 -10.76 -21.37 25.11
N ALA A 216 -11.14 -20.93 26.32
CA ALA A 216 -10.62 -21.49 27.55
C ALA A 216 -10.94 -22.99 27.66
N VAL A 217 -10.04 -23.75 28.29
CA VAL A 217 -10.25 -25.19 28.52
C VAL A 217 -11.44 -25.39 29.47
N ASN A 218 -12.41 -26.20 29.07
CA ASN A 218 -13.60 -26.44 29.88
C ASN A 218 -13.25 -27.28 31.12
N ALA A 219 -13.43 -26.70 32.32
CA ALA A 219 -13.15 -27.36 33.60
C ALA A 219 -14.01 -28.62 33.84
N ASP A 220 -15.21 -28.70 33.25
CA ASP A 220 -16.09 -29.85 33.40
C ASP A 220 -15.63 -31.04 32.52
N GLU A 221 -14.95 -30.75 31.41
CA GLU A 221 -14.42 -31.77 30.50
C GLU A 221 -13.00 -32.21 30.88
N VAL A 222 -12.20 -31.27 31.38
CA VAL A 222 -10.79 -31.47 31.75
C VAL A 222 -10.59 -31.06 33.21
N THR A 223 -11.01 -31.95 34.11
CA THR A 223 -11.20 -31.63 35.54
C THR A 223 -9.94 -31.32 36.31
N ASP A 224 -8.78 -31.81 35.88
CA ASP A 224 -7.47 -31.59 36.53
C ASP A 224 -6.67 -30.43 35.90
N TYR A 225 -7.19 -29.79 34.84
CA TYR A 225 -6.43 -28.79 34.08
C TYR A 225 -5.97 -27.62 34.94
N TYR A 226 -6.88 -27.07 35.75
CA TYR A 226 -6.63 -25.90 36.58
C TYR A 226 -5.86 -26.19 37.87
N ASP A 227 -5.68 -27.47 38.22
CA ASP A 227 -4.75 -27.89 39.28
C ASP A 227 -3.31 -27.86 38.79
N VAL A 228 -3.10 -28.11 37.49
CA VAL A 228 -1.78 -28.14 36.85
C VAL A 228 -1.39 -26.77 36.28
N ILE A 229 -2.33 -26.07 35.62
CA ILE A 229 -2.09 -24.80 34.94
C ILE A 229 -2.64 -23.64 35.79
N THR A 230 -1.72 -22.88 36.38
CA THR A 230 -2.03 -21.80 37.33
C THR A 230 -2.47 -20.49 36.67
N ASN A 231 -1.99 -20.22 35.45
CA ASN A 231 -2.26 -18.98 34.72
C ASN A 231 -2.76 -19.33 33.31
N PRO A 232 -4.02 -19.78 33.15
CA PRO A 232 -4.59 -20.13 31.85
C PRO A 232 -4.61 -18.93 30.90
N MET A 233 -4.51 -19.20 29.60
CA MET A 233 -4.62 -18.19 28.55
C MET A 233 -5.13 -18.84 27.27
N ASP A 234 -5.96 -18.13 26.53
CA ASP A 234 -6.58 -18.53 25.27
C ASP A 234 -6.79 -17.30 24.37
N LEU A 235 -7.08 -17.51 23.09
CA LEU A 235 -7.20 -16.45 22.09
C LEU A 235 -8.42 -15.54 22.30
N THR A 236 -9.48 -16.00 22.96
CA THR A 236 -10.64 -15.16 23.28
C THR A 236 -10.33 -14.25 24.45
N THR A 237 -9.70 -14.76 25.51
CA THR A 237 -9.19 -13.94 26.62
C THR A 237 -8.16 -12.92 26.13
N LEU A 238 -7.23 -13.34 25.25
CA LEU A 238 -6.20 -12.49 24.69
C LEU A 238 -6.78 -11.36 23.80
N GLU A 239 -7.82 -11.66 23.01
CA GLU A 239 -8.57 -10.65 22.24
C GLU A 239 -9.24 -9.63 23.16
N GLN A 240 -9.93 -10.11 24.20
CA GLN A 240 -10.60 -9.24 25.16
C GLN A 240 -9.60 -8.31 25.86
N ASN A 241 -8.45 -8.83 26.29
CA ASN A 241 -7.40 -8.05 26.94
C ASN A 241 -6.83 -6.94 26.03
N VAL A 242 -6.74 -7.18 24.71
CA VAL A 242 -6.36 -6.15 23.74
C VAL A 242 -7.45 -5.08 23.65
N GLU A 243 -8.73 -5.48 23.52
CA GLU A 243 -9.86 -4.54 23.38
C GLU A 243 -10.10 -3.67 24.63
N THR A 244 -9.73 -4.16 25.81
CA THR A 244 -9.90 -3.45 27.09
C THR A 244 -8.63 -2.76 27.59
N ASP A 245 -7.61 -2.61 26.72
CA ASP A 245 -6.34 -1.93 27.03
C ASP A 245 -5.58 -2.50 28.24
N VAL A 246 -5.68 -3.82 28.48
CA VAL A 246 -4.91 -4.52 29.53
C VAL A 246 -3.41 -4.49 29.24
N TYR A 247 -3.04 -4.51 27.95
CA TYR A 247 -1.64 -4.48 27.52
C TYR A 247 -1.19 -3.04 27.27
N HIS A 248 -0.27 -2.55 28.11
CA HIS A 248 0.36 -1.24 27.94
C HIS A 248 1.60 -1.30 27.06
N THR A 249 2.21 -2.48 26.94
CA THR A 249 3.39 -2.73 26.09
C THR A 249 3.22 -4.00 25.25
N MET A 250 3.92 -4.04 24.10
CA MET A 250 3.96 -5.23 23.25
C MET A 250 4.56 -6.44 24.01
N ASP A 251 5.47 -6.23 24.96
CA ASP A 251 6.09 -7.29 25.75
C ASP A 251 5.11 -7.99 26.70
N GLU A 252 4.14 -7.25 27.25
CA GLU A 252 3.07 -7.83 28.07
C GLU A 252 2.18 -8.74 27.21
N PHE A 253 1.81 -8.29 26.02
CA PHE A 253 1.06 -9.08 25.04
C PHE A 253 1.82 -10.35 24.61
N ILE A 254 3.10 -10.22 24.24
CA ILE A 254 3.95 -11.35 23.83
C ILE A 254 4.00 -12.40 24.94
N ARG A 255 4.13 -11.97 26.20
CA ARG A 255 4.21 -12.87 27.35
C ARG A 255 2.98 -13.75 27.49
N ASP A 256 1.79 -13.19 27.30
CA ASP A 256 0.54 -13.95 27.37
C ASP A 256 0.35 -14.88 26.17
N VAL A 257 0.72 -14.44 24.96
CA VAL A 257 0.74 -15.31 23.77
C VAL A 257 1.67 -16.51 23.98
N LEU A 258 2.87 -16.30 24.52
CA LEU A 258 3.83 -17.38 24.78
C LEU A 258 3.36 -18.30 25.91
N ARG A 259 2.74 -17.75 26.96
CA ARG A 259 2.17 -18.53 28.07
C ARG A 259 1.10 -19.50 27.58
N MET A 260 0.23 -19.08 26.66
CA MET A 260 -0.77 -19.96 26.04
C MET A 260 -0.15 -21.21 25.42
N PHE A 261 0.97 -21.05 24.68
CA PHE A 261 1.68 -22.19 24.08
C PHE A 261 2.41 -23.04 25.11
N GLU A 262 3.01 -22.41 26.11
CA GLU A 262 3.72 -23.09 27.19
C GLU A 262 2.77 -23.95 28.05
N ASN A 263 1.63 -23.39 28.48
CA ASN A 263 0.60 -24.12 29.21
C ASN A 263 0.13 -25.37 28.45
N CYS A 264 -0.07 -25.23 27.15
CA CYS A 264 -0.47 -26.35 26.29
C CYS A 264 0.59 -27.46 26.29
N ARG A 265 1.88 -27.12 26.21
CA ARG A 265 2.97 -28.10 26.28
C ARG A 265 3.12 -28.72 27.66
N ILE A 266 2.99 -27.93 28.73
CA ILE A 266 3.09 -28.40 30.12
C ILE A 266 2.00 -29.44 30.39
N TYR A 267 0.75 -29.14 30.05
CA TYR A 267 -0.37 -30.03 30.34
C TYR A 267 -0.40 -31.26 29.43
N ASN A 268 -0.24 -31.09 28.11
CA ASN A 268 -0.42 -32.19 27.15
C ASN A 268 0.85 -33.00 26.90
N GLY A 269 2.05 -32.45 27.16
CA GLY A 269 3.32 -33.06 26.80
C GLY A 269 3.69 -32.92 25.31
N GLU A 270 5.00 -32.90 25.03
CA GLU A 270 5.57 -32.48 23.74
C GLU A 270 5.22 -33.37 22.54
N ALA A 271 4.88 -34.64 22.77
CA ALA A 271 4.59 -35.60 21.70
C ALA A 271 3.17 -35.49 21.12
N THR A 272 2.30 -34.66 21.72
CA THR A 272 0.88 -34.61 21.36
C THR A 272 0.57 -33.79 20.12
N ASN A 273 -0.63 -33.99 19.55
CA ASN A 273 -1.17 -33.13 18.50
C ASN A 273 -1.33 -31.68 18.98
N TYR A 274 -1.69 -31.48 20.26
CA TYR A 274 -1.83 -30.18 20.91
C TYR A 274 -0.49 -29.43 20.94
N ALA A 275 0.57 -30.07 21.45
CA ALA A 275 1.92 -29.49 21.44
C ALA A 275 2.44 -29.19 20.02
N ARG A 276 2.12 -30.05 19.04
CA ARG A 276 2.43 -29.77 17.63
C ARG A 276 1.71 -28.53 17.11
N CYS A 277 0.45 -28.31 17.49
CA CYS A 277 -0.28 -27.09 17.14
C CYS A 277 0.35 -25.86 17.81
N ALA A 278 0.69 -25.94 19.11
CA ALA A 278 1.39 -24.89 19.83
C ALA A 278 2.69 -24.48 19.13
N ASN A 279 3.55 -25.45 18.78
CA ASN A 279 4.83 -25.19 18.13
C ASN A 279 4.67 -24.55 16.74
N ARG A 280 3.66 -24.97 15.96
CA ARG A 280 3.39 -24.37 14.64
C ARG A 280 2.87 -22.95 14.75
N LEU A 281 1.94 -22.72 15.68
CA LEU A 281 1.32 -21.40 15.87
C LEU A 281 2.30 -20.40 16.51
N GLU A 282 3.15 -20.86 17.43
CA GLU A 282 4.22 -20.05 18.02
C GLU A 282 5.28 -19.65 16.98
N ARG A 283 5.66 -20.57 16.09
CA ARG A 283 6.57 -20.23 14.98
C ARG A 283 5.96 -19.17 14.07
N TYR A 284 4.69 -19.37 13.68
CA TYR A 284 3.95 -18.39 12.87
C TYR A 284 3.89 -17.02 13.57
N PHE A 285 3.56 -16.99 14.86
CA PHE A 285 3.55 -15.77 15.67
C PHE A 285 4.90 -15.04 15.64
N LYS A 286 6.00 -15.76 15.88
CA LYS A 286 7.36 -15.20 15.86
C LYS A 286 7.75 -14.65 14.48
N GLU A 287 7.36 -15.32 13.39
CA GLU A 287 7.56 -14.83 12.02
C GLU A 287 6.80 -13.52 11.77
N ARG A 288 5.53 -13.45 12.19
CA ARG A 288 4.73 -12.22 12.07
C ARG A 288 5.29 -11.09 12.92
N LEU A 289 5.69 -11.37 14.16
CA LEU A 289 6.25 -10.38 15.06
C LEU A 289 7.52 -9.71 14.49
N ARG A 290 8.40 -10.49 13.84
CA ARG A 290 9.62 -9.97 13.18
C ARG A 290 9.33 -8.96 12.06
N VAL A 291 8.25 -9.17 11.31
CA VAL A 291 7.84 -8.22 10.26
C VAL A 291 7.51 -6.86 10.87
N TRP A 292 6.92 -6.85 12.07
CA TRP A 292 6.55 -5.62 12.76
C TRP A 292 7.72 -4.98 13.50
N THR A 293 8.63 -5.76 14.10
CA THR A 293 9.81 -5.20 14.79
C THR A 293 10.87 -4.66 13.82
N ASN A 294 11.02 -5.27 12.64
CA ASN A 294 12.02 -4.84 11.65
C ASN A 294 11.47 -3.76 10.69
N GLY A 295 10.18 -3.42 10.79
CA GLY A 295 9.54 -2.35 10.03
C GLY A 295 9.91 -0.94 10.52
N GLU A 296 10.57 -0.81 11.67
CA GLU A 296 11.08 0.49 12.18
C GLU A 296 12.48 0.84 11.62
N GLU A 297 13.19 -0.10 10.99
CA GLU A 297 14.43 0.17 10.26
C GLU A 297 14.17 0.52 8.78
N THR A 298 13.33 1.52 8.52
CA THR A 298 13.43 2.27 7.26
C THR A 298 14.27 3.52 7.52
N PRO A 299 15.49 3.63 6.96
CA PRO A 299 16.26 4.86 7.07
C PRO A 299 15.54 5.96 6.30
N HIS A 300 15.06 6.97 7.03
CA HIS A 300 14.72 8.28 6.48
C HIS A 300 15.97 9.02 6.01
#